data_AF-A0A453CSJ3-F1
#
_entry.id   AF-A0A453CSJ3-F1
#
_cell.length_a   1.000
_cell.length_b   1.000
_cell.length_c   1.000
_cell.angle_alpha   90.00
_cell.angle_beta   90.00
_cell.angle_gamma   90.00
#
_symmetry.space_group_name_H-M   'P 1'
#
loop_
_entity.id
_entity.type
_entity.pdbx_description
1 polymer ?
#
loop_
_entity_poly.entity_id
_entity_poly.type
_entity_poly.pdbx_seq_one_letter_code
_entity_poly.pdbx_strand_id
1 'polypeptide(L)' 'ELIQVMKNQEAVDLVKSTKDPQAAAKRLTTEALARKSKDDISCIVIRFRC' A
#
# COMPACT_ATOMS: atom_id res chain seq x y z
N GLU A 1 2.03 0.03 -20.30
CA GLU A 1 0.92 0.63 -19.54
C GLU A 1 1.13 0.30 -18.07
N LEU A 2 1.17 1.30 -17.18
CA LEU A 2 1.29 1.07 -15.74
C LEU A 2 -0.06 0.62 -15.21
N ILE A 3 -0.20 -0.67 -14.88
CA ILE A 3 -1.43 -1.19 -14.31
C ILE A 3 -1.56 -0.63 -12.89
N GLN A 4 -2.53 0.27 -12.67
CA GLN A 4 -2.82 0.76 -11.32
C GLN A 4 -3.44 -0.39 -10.52
N VAL A 5 -2.67 -0.98 -9.61
CA VAL A 5 -3.02 -2.21 -8.86
C VAL A 5 -4.18 -2.00 -7.88
N MET A 6 -4.36 -0.76 -7.40
CA MET A 6 -5.44 -0.36 -6.50
C MET A 6 -5.73 1.15 -6.63
N LYS A 7 -6.96 1.55 -6.28
CA LYS A 7 -7.32 2.99 -6.21
C LYS A 7 -6.75 3.64 -4.95
N ASN A 8 -6.53 4.95 -5.00
CA ASN A 8 -5.96 5.69 -3.85
C ASN A 8 -6.79 5.53 -2.57
N GLN A 9 -8.12 5.66 -2.67
CA GLN A 9 -9.00 5.52 -1.51
C GLN A 9 -8.98 4.11 -0.93
N GLU A 10 -8.89 3.10 -1.79
CA GLU A 10 -8.77 1.69 -1.38
C GLU A 10 -7.45 1.45 -0.61
N ALA A 11 -6.35 2.03 -1.07
CA ALA A 11 -5.07 1.98 -0.35
C ALA A 11 -5.18 2.59 1.05
N VAL A 12 -5.86 3.73 1.19
CA VAL A 12 -6.10 4.40 2.48
C VAL A 12 -6.97 3.52 3.38
N ASP A 13 -8.09 3.02 2.87
CA ASP A 13 -9.02 2.19 3.65
C ASP A 13 -8.39 0.89 4.13
N LEU A 14 -7.45 0.32 3.35
CA LEU A 14 -6.71 -0.89 3.72
C LEU A 14 -5.81 -0.69 4.95
N VAL A 15 -5.20 0.49 5.11
CA VAL A 15 -4.16 0.72 6.13
C VAL A 15 -4.52 1.76 7.18
N LYS A 16 -5.65 2.47 7.09
CA LYS A 16 -6.05 3.54 8.02
C LYS A 16 -6.05 3.15 9.50
N SER A 17 -6.31 1.88 9.82
CA SER A 17 -6.30 1.35 11.20
C SER A 17 -4.91 0.90 11.67
N THR A 18 -3.90 0.90 10.80
CA THR A 18 -2.55 0.42 11.09
C THR A 18 -1.68 1.57 11.61
N LYS A 19 -1.35 1.53 12.91
CA LYS A 19 -0.54 2.58 13.56
C LYS A 19 0.94 2.54 13.15
N ASP A 20 1.47 1.36 12.87
CA ASP A 20 2.86 1.23 12.47
C ASP A 20 3.01 1.47 10.95
N PRO A 21 3.76 2.51 10.51
CA PRO A 21 3.88 2.82 9.09
C PRO A 21 4.60 1.70 8.31
N GLN A 22 5.53 0.96 8.93
CA GLN A 22 6.21 -0.16 8.26
C GLN A 22 5.25 -1.32 8.02
N ALA A 23 4.41 -1.68 9.00
CA ALA A 23 3.35 -2.66 8.84
C ALA A 23 2.32 -2.24 7.78
N ALA A 24 1.95 -0.95 7.72
CA ALA A 24 1.07 -0.42 6.68
C ALA A 24 1.68 -0.59 5.28
N ALA A 25 2.95 -0.22 5.11
CA ALA A 25 3.68 -0.40 3.85
C ALA A 25 3.73 -1.89 3.42
N LYS A 26 4.06 -2.78 4.36
CA LYS A 26 4.08 -4.24 4.10
C LYS A 26 2.71 -4.75 3.65
N ARG A 27 1.62 -4.25 4.24
CA ARG A 27 0.26 -4.63 3.88
C ARG A 27 -0.11 -4.17 2.47
N LEU A 28 0.24 -2.93 2.09
CA LEU A 28 0.03 -2.40 0.74
C LEU A 28 0.79 -3.22 -0.31
N THR A 29 2.07 -3.51 -0.07
CA THR A 29 2.89 -4.31 -1.00
C THR A 29 2.37 -5.74 -1.12
N THR A 30 1.91 -6.35 -0.02
CA THR A 30 1.34 -7.72 -0.03
C THR A 30 0.05 -7.76 -0.86
N GLU A 31 -0.85 -6.79 -0.67
CA GLU A 31 -2.09 -6.68 -1.44
C GLU A 31 -1.81 -6.44 -2.93
N ALA A 32 -0.83 -5.59 -3.25
CA ALA A 32 -0.44 -5.33 -4.63
C ALA A 32 0.15 -6.57 -5.32
N LEU A 33 0.96 -7.36 -4.59
CA LEU A 33 1.51 -8.61 -5.08
C LEU A 33 0.41 -9.67 -5.32
N ALA A 34 -0.56 -9.77 -4.41
CA ALA A 34 -1.69 -10.70 -4.54
C ALA A 34 -2.55 -10.43 -5.78
N ARG A 35 -2.59 -9.17 -6.25
CA ARG A 35 -3.30 -8.74 -7.46
C ARG A 35 -2.50 -8.93 -8.75
N LYS A 36 -1.41 -9.70 -8.71
CA LYS A 36 -0.57 -10.07 -9.86
C LYS A 36 0.09 -8.87 -10.55
N SER A 37 0.57 -7.90 -9.78
CA SER A 37 1.51 -6.91 -10.31
C SER A 37 2.72 -7.63 -10.91
N LYS A 38 3.01 -7.40 -12.20
CA LYS A 38 4.14 -8.02 -12.91
C LYS A 38 5.44 -7.22 -12.81
N ASP A 39 5.36 -5.99 -12.33
CA ASP A 39 6.50 -5.08 -12.16
C ASP A 39 6.96 -5.03 -10.70
N ASP A 40 8.18 -4.55 -10.46
CA ASP A 40 8.74 -4.31 -9.13
C ASP A 40 7.90 -3.29 -8.35
N ILE A 41 7.52 -3.63 -7.12
CA ILE A 41 6.67 -2.80 -6.26
C ILE A 41 7.49 -2.17 -5.14
N SER A 42 7.50 -0.84 -5.08
CA SER A 42 8.03 -0.07 -3.95
C SER A 42 6.91 0.69 -3.25
N CYS A 43 6.92 0.71 -1.90
CA CYS A 43 5.90 1.39 -1.10
C CYS A 43 6.56 2.18 0.04
N ILE A 44 6.15 3.45 0.21
CA ILE A 44 6.55 4.32 1.32
C ILE A 44 5.29 4.79 2.03
N VAL A 45 5.25 4.65 3.36
CA VAL A 45 4.17 5.17 4.19
C VAL A 45 4.76 6.13 5.21
N ILE A 46 4.25 7.37 5.23
CA ILE A 46 4.64 8.41 6.18
C ILE A 46 3.47 8.66 7.12
N ARG A 47 3.69 8.48 8.43
CA ARG A 47 2.73 8.88 9.46
C ARG A 47 3.17 10.18 10.11
N PHE A 48 2.48 11.26 9.77
CA PHE A 48 2.61 12.52 10.48
C PHE A 48 2.14 12.34 11.93
N ARG A 49 2.90 12.90 12.88
CA ARG A 49 2.49 12.97 14.29
C ARG A 49 1.94 14.37 14.52
N CYS A 50 0.79 14.45 15.17
CA CYS A 50 0.28 15.67 15.78
C CYS A 50 0.69 15.68 17.25
#